data_AF-A0AAA9Z8F8-F1
#
_entry.id   AF-A0AAA9Z8F8-F1
#
_cell.length_a   1.000
_cell.length_b   1.000
_cell.length_c   1.000
_cell.angle_alpha   90.00
_cell.angle_beta   90.00
_cell.angle_gamma   90.00
#
_symmetry.space_group_name_H-M   'P 1'
#
loop_
_entity.id
_entity.type
_entity.pdbx_description
1 polymer ?
#
loop_
_entity_poly.entity_id
_entity_poly.type
_entity_poly.pdbx_seq_one_letter_code
_entity_poly.pdbx_strand_id
1 'polypeptide(L)'
;MRVQLSIRFIDTGKTILNSMHKYQPRFHLVRANDILKLPYSTFRTYVFKETEFIAVTAYQNEKITQLKIDNNPFAKGFRDTGAGKREKK
;
A
#
# COMPACT_ATOMS: atom_id res chain seq x y z
N MET A 1 4.30 -10.38 8.91
CA MET A 1 3.83 -9.03 9.32
C MET A 1 2.88 -8.50 8.26
N ARG A 2 1.74 -7.90 8.65
CA ARG A 2 0.79 -7.26 7.75
C ARG A 2 0.74 -5.77 8.07
N VAL A 3 1.05 -4.92 7.10
CA VAL A 3 0.95 -3.46 7.23
C VAL A 3 -0.39 -3.02 6.64
N GLN A 4 -1.06 -2.08 7.31
CA GLN A 4 -2.29 -1.46 6.84
C GLN A 4 -2.13 0.06 6.84
N LEU A 5 -2.62 0.69 5.78
CA LEU A 5 -2.60 2.14 5.61
C LEU A 5 -3.98 2.71 5.96
N SER A 6 -4.02 3.87 6.61
CA SER A 6 -5.25 4.57 6.95
C SER A 6 -5.12 6.06 6.63
N ILE A 7 -6.18 6.64 6.06
CA ILE A 7 -6.33 8.10 5.94
C ILE A 7 -7.13 8.71 7.09
N ARG A 8 -7.68 7.87 7.98
CA ARG A 8 -8.38 8.32 9.20
C ARG A 8 -7.39 8.31 10.35
N PHE A 9 -7.30 9.45 11.04
CA PHE A 9 -6.51 9.62 12.26
C PHE A 9 -7.23 8.94 13.43
N ILE A 10 -7.05 7.63 13.53
CA ILE A 10 -7.56 6.81 14.65
C ILE A 10 -6.40 5.92 15.10
N ASP A 11 -6.08 5.97 16.39
CA ASP A 11 -4.99 5.17 16.96
C ASP A 11 -5.34 3.68 16.95
N THR A 12 -4.87 2.99 15.92
CA THR A 12 -5.16 1.56 15.66
C THR A 12 -3.92 0.77 15.25
N GLY A 13 -2.71 1.30 15.48
CA GLY A 13 -1.47 0.69 15.02
C GLY A 13 -1.29 0.65 13.49
N LYS A 14 -2.10 1.42 12.75
CA LYS A 14 -2.02 1.57 11.29
C LYS A 14 -1.10 2.73 10.92
N THR A 15 -0.47 2.65 9.76
CA THR A 15 0.30 3.77 9.23
C THR A 15 -0.67 4.84 8.71
N ILE A 16 -0.66 6.01 9.34
CA ILE A 16 -1.53 7.12 8.95
C ILE A 16 -0.90 7.90 7.80
N LEU A 17 -1.70 8.17 6.77
CA LEU A 17 -1.30 8.92 5.57
C LEU A 17 -2.31 10.05 5.29
N ASN A 18 -1.85 11.11 4.67
CA ASN A 18 -2.69 12.14 4.09
C ASN A 18 -3.05 11.75 2.66
N SER A 19 -4.32 11.87 2.30
CA SER A 19 -4.75 11.66 0.91
C SER A 19 -4.07 12.68 -0.01
N MET A 20 -3.87 12.29 -1.28
CA MET A 20 -3.25 13.08 -2.34
C MET A 20 -1.79 13.49 -2.09
N HIS A 21 -1.10 12.81 -1.17
CA HIS A 21 0.32 13.02 -0.91
C HIS A 21 1.14 11.83 -1.40
N LYS A 22 2.35 12.13 -1.90
CA LYS A 22 3.33 11.13 -2.34
C LYS A 22 4.16 10.64 -1.15
N TYR A 23 4.39 9.33 -1.11
CA TYR A 23 5.11 8.63 -0.05
C TYR A 23 6.18 7.70 -0.63
N GLN A 24 7.28 7.56 0.10
CA GLN A 24 8.38 6.63 -0.19
C GLN A 24 8.46 5.61 0.96
N PRO A 25 8.14 4.32 0.72
CA PRO A 25 8.41 3.26 1.68
C PRO A 25 9.90 3.16 2.02
N ARG A 26 10.21 2.88 3.28
CA ARG A 26 11.58 2.69 3.79
C ARG A 26 11.63 1.38 4.56
N PHE A 27 12.62 0.54 4.24
CA PHE A 27 12.89 -0.68 4.97
C PHE A 27 14.06 -0.44 5.93
N HIS A 28 13.87 -0.79 7.21
CA HIS A 28 14.85 -0.56 8.25
C HIS A 28 15.29 -1.88 8.86
N LEU A 29 16.59 -2.15 8.80
CA LEU A 29 17.21 -3.31 9.43
C LEU A 29 18.00 -2.86 10.66
N VAL A 30 17.69 -3.46 11.80
CA VAL A 30 18.35 -3.19 13.08
C VAL A 30 18.83 -4.50 13.68
N ARG A 31 20.12 -4.57 14.01
CA ARG A 31 20.67 -5.67 14.80
C ARG A 31 20.53 -5.31 16.28
N ALA A 32 19.53 -5.88 16.94
CA ALA A 32 19.30 -5.70 18.37
C ALA A 32 19.00 -7.05 19.02
N ASN A 33 19.35 -7.19 20.29
CA ASN A 33 18.97 -8.34 21.11
C ASN A 33 17.71 -8.10 21.96
N ASP A 34 17.19 -6.87 21.94
CA ASP A 34 15.98 -6.44 22.64
C ASP A 34 15.34 -5.26 21.89
N ILE A 35 14.00 -5.23 21.83
CA ILE A 35 13.19 -4.17 21.23
C ILE A 35 13.37 -2.84 21.99
N LEU A 36 13.57 -2.88 23.30
CA LEU A 36 13.76 -1.67 24.12
C LEU A 36 15.03 -0.88 23.73
N LYS A 37 15.98 -1.53 23.07
CA LYS A 37 17.21 -0.89 22.57
C LYS A 37 17.06 -0.27 21.19
N LEU A 38 15.93 -0.46 20.50
CA LEU A 38 15.70 0.09 19.16
C LEU A 38 15.95 1.61 19.10
N PRO A 39 15.51 2.45 20.06
CA PRO A 39 15.73 3.90 19.99
C PRO A 39 17.20 4.31 19.97
N TYR A 40 18.10 3.47 20.51
CA TYR A 40 19.53 3.74 20.61
C TYR A 40 20.37 2.93 19.61
N SER A 41 19.73 2.08 18.81
CA SER A 41 20.41 1.20 17.87
C SER A 41 20.66 1.87 16.53
N THR A 42 21.70 1.46 15.80
CA THR A 42 21.94 1.94 14.45
C THR A 42 20.98 1.29 13.45
N PHE A 43 20.28 2.12 12.68
CA PHE A 43 19.36 1.69 11.62
C PHE A 43 20.08 1.64 10.27
N ARG A 44 20.11 0.47 9.63
CA ARG A 44 20.42 0.40 8.19
C ARG A 44 19.13 0.59 7.41
N THR A 45 19.06 1.68 6.65
CA THR A 45 17.86 2.03 5.88
C THR A 45 18.07 1.70 4.40
N TYR A 46 17.09 1.02 3.82
CA TYR A 46 17.00 0.72 2.39
C TYR A 46 15.77 1.40 1.81
N VAL A 47 15.94 2.00 0.63
CA VAL A 47 14.91 2.75 -0.07
C VAL A 47 14.83 2.22 -1.50
N PHE A 48 13.62 1.84 -1.91
CA PHE A 48 13.31 1.33 -3.25
C PHE A 48 12.48 2.40 -3.96
N LYS A 49 13.10 3.20 -4.82
CA LYS A 49 12.45 4.37 -5.46
C LYS A 49 11.27 3.98 -6.34
N GLU A 50 11.29 2.77 -6.91
CA GLU A 50 10.21 2.17 -7.68
C GLU A 50 8.94 1.88 -6.85
N THR A 51 9.02 1.99 -5.52
CA THR A 51 7.89 1.76 -4.59
C THR A 51 7.21 3.05 -4.12
N GLU A 52 7.59 4.21 -4.66
CA GLU A 52 6.85 5.46 -4.40
C GLU A 52 5.38 5.33 -4.83
N PHE A 53 4.48 5.92 -4.04
CA PHE A 53 3.05 5.93 -4.36
C PHE A 53 2.37 7.19 -3.85
N ILE A 54 1.18 7.49 -4.38
CA ILE A 54 0.30 8.55 -3.85
C ILE A 54 -0.83 7.87 -3.09
N ALA A 55 -1.05 8.29 -1.84
CA ALA A 55 -2.18 7.80 -1.05
C ALA A 55 -3.48 8.39 -1.58
N VAL A 56 -4.50 7.55 -1.80
CA VAL A 56 -5.82 7.98 -2.31
C VAL A 56 -6.94 7.23 -1.60
N THR A 57 -8.11 7.85 -1.53
CA THR A 57 -9.33 7.20 -1.03
C THR A 57 -10.05 6.39 -2.10
N ALA A 58 -9.84 6.73 -3.37
CA ALA A 58 -10.31 6.01 -4.54
C ALA A 58 -9.29 6.16 -5.68
N TYR A 59 -9.13 5.11 -6.50
CA TYR A 59 -8.25 5.17 -7.66
C TYR A 59 -8.69 6.28 -8.62
N GLN A 60 -7.73 7.09 -9.06
CA GLN A 60 -7.96 8.17 -10.03
C GLN A 60 -7.60 7.78 -11.46
N ASN A 61 -6.64 6.85 -11.62
CA ASN A 61 -6.15 6.41 -12.93
C ASN A 61 -6.66 4.99 -13.21
N GLU A 62 -7.50 4.85 -14.23
CA GLU A 62 -8.09 3.57 -14.63
C GLU A 62 -7.05 2.51 -15.00
N LYS A 63 -5.89 2.91 -15.56
CA LYS A 63 -4.80 1.97 -15.85
C LYS A 63 -4.24 1.33 -14.59
N ILE A 64 -4.17 2.10 -13.49
CA ILE A 64 -3.76 1.56 -12.19
C ILE A 64 -4.85 0.66 -11.62
N THR A 65 -6.12 1.03 -11.74
CA THR A 65 -7.25 0.17 -11.34
C THR A 65 -7.18 -1.17 -12.05
N GLN A 66 -7.02 -1.18 -13.38
CA GLN A 66 -6.93 -2.40 -14.17
C GLN A 66 -5.71 -3.23 -13.79
N LEU A 67 -4.54 -2.60 -13.67
CA LEU A 67 -3.32 -3.28 -13.21
C LEU A 67 -3.53 -3.96 -11.84
N LYS A 68 -4.25 -3.30 -10.92
CA LYS A 68 -4.57 -3.87 -9.60
C LYS A 68 -5.57 -5.02 -9.71
N ILE A 69 -6.58 -4.93 -10.58
CA ILE A 69 -7.54 -6.02 -10.84
C ILE A 69 -6.81 -7.25 -11.36
N ASP A 70 -5.95 -7.09 -12.38
CA ASP A 70 -5.26 -8.18 -13.06
C ASP A 70 -4.28 -8.91 -12.15
N ASN A 71 -3.60 -8.18 -11.25
CA ASN A 71 -2.49 -8.72 -10.46
C ASN A 71 -2.84 -9.07 -9.02
N ASN A 72 -3.87 -8.46 -8.41
CA ASN A 72 -4.25 -8.76 -7.02
C ASN A 72 -5.22 -9.97 -6.96
N PRO A 73 -4.87 -11.10 -6.32
CA PRO A 73 -5.74 -12.26 -6.22
C PRO A 73 -7.10 -11.96 -5.56
N PHE A 74 -7.14 -11.01 -4.62
CA PHE A 74 -8.39 -10.61 -3.95
C PHE A 74 -9.33 -9.79 -4.85
N ALA A 75 -8.88 -9.35 -6.03
CA ALA A 75 -9.67 -8.62 -7.01
C ALA A 75 -10.08 -9.49 -8.22
N LYS A 76 -9.83 -10.81 -8.19
CA LYS A 76 -10.08 -11.71 -9.32
C LYS A 76 -11.53 -11.65 -9.84
N GLY A 77 -12.52 -11.46 -8.97
CA GLY A 77 -13.93 -11.36 -9.36
C GLY A 77 -14.28 -10.17 -10.29
N PHE A 78 -13.38 -9.19 -10.42
CA PHE A 78 -13.55 -8.07 -11.36
C PHE A 78 -12.88 -8.29 -12.71
N ARG A 79 -12.10 -9.37 -12.89
CA ARG A 79 -11.37 -9.65 -14.15
C ARG A 79 -12.33 -10.10 -15.26
N ASP A 80 -13.24 -11.01 -14.92
CA ASP A 80 -14.10 -11.65 -15.92
C ASP A 80 -15.30 -10.78 -16.32
N THR A 81 -15.65 -9.77 -15.49
CA THR A 81 -16.72 -8.81 -15.77
C THR A 81 -16.38 -7.84 -16.92
N GLY A 82 -15.10 -7.76 -17.33
CA GLY A 82 -14.67 -7.02 -18.52
C GLY A 82 -15.04 -7.69 -19.86
N ALA A 83 -15.42 -8.97 -19.84
CA ALA A 83 -15.89 -9.72 -21.02
C ALA A 83 -17.43 -9.83 -21.11
N GLY A 84 -18.16 -9.28 -20.14
CA GLY A 84 -19.61 -9.21 -20.16
C GLY A 84 -20.09 -7.93 -20.81
N LYS A 85 -20.11 -7.85 -22.15
CA LYS A 85 -21.09 -6.99 -22.81
C LYS A 85 -22.45 -7.32 -22.18
N ARG A 86 -23.02 -6.40 -21.41
CA ARG A 86 -24.47 -6.38 -21.18
C ARG A 86 -25.11 -6.23 -22.56
N GLU A 87 -25.37 -7.34 -23.23
CA GLU A 87 -26.34 -7.36 -24.31
C GLU A 87 -27.67 -6.93 -23.71
N LYS A 88 -28.21 -5.87 -24.32
CA LYS A 88 -29.51 -5.30 -23.99
C LYS A 88 -30.57 -6.40 -24.01
N LYS A 89 -31.45 -6.39 -23.02
CA LYS A 89 -32.81 -6.87 -23.17
C LYS A 89 -33.76 -5.80 -22.65
#